data_AF-A0A182W422-F1
#
_entry.id   AF-A0A182W422-F1
#
_cell.length_a   1.000
_cell.length_b   1.000
_cell.length_c   1.000
_cell.angle_alpha   90.00
_cell.angle_beta   90.00
_cell.angle_gamma   90.00
#
_symmetry.space_group_name_H-M   'P 1'
#
loop_
_entity.id
_entity.type
_entity.pdbx_description
1 polymer ?
#
loop_
_entity_poly.entity_id
_entity_poly.type
_entity_poly.pdbx_seq_one_letter_code
_entity_poly.pdbx_strand_id
1 'polypeptide(L)'
;MQETQVKSLPVKAGSSRGVARVLDKLRASIDSKNFYEAHQMYRTLYFRFVSQGKYDDVLELLYDGALTMLEHEQYSSGADLGLLIIQTLEKAGIQVAGSEQWMKRLTELIGKIKPSIVDRETLLEKAMKWSGSLVMSPTGHPLMHQLYAQILYREGDLTHARHHFALARDGTSCGFLLIEISSTKGFTSEIDLFVAHIVLQQLALKEPTVAADTFTTYCKFHSGIACTDPPFAFPLLNFLFFLLQLVEQNNRKFATFRGLCELYKPSLERDPSYEKYLQKIGVKYFDGSRYEQRNILFSELLQQFFIDLEEDELEEGTSVHGEVD
;
A
#
# COMPACT_ATOMS: atom_id res chain seq x y z
N MET A 1 28.33 58.94 -6.57
CA MET A 1 28.13 58.58 -5.15
C MET A 1 27.49 57.21 -5.12
N GLN A 2 28.03 56.36 -4.23
CA GLN A 2 27.51 55.07 -3.75
C GLN A 2 27.57 53.86 -4.69
N GLU A 3 28.72 53.19 -4.61
CA GLU A 3 28.81 51.72 -4.58
C GLU A 3 27.97 51.18 -3.42
N THR A 4 27.17 50.15 -3.68
CA THR A 4 26.56 49.33 -2.62
C THR A 4 26.99 47.89 -2.81
N GLN A 5 27.94 47.49 -1.96
CA GLN A 5 28.39 46.12 -1.76
C GLN A 5 27.24 45.21 -1.31
N VAL A 6 27.03 44.09 -2.00
CA VAL A 6 26.35 42.92 -1.41
C VAL A 6 27.43 41.97 -0.91
N LYS A 7 27.61 41.93 0.41
CA LYS A 7 28.51 41.03 1.11
C LYS A 7 28.10 39.57 0.87
N SER A 8 28.93 38.82 0.15
CA SER A 8 28.91 37.36 0.16
C SER A 8 29.28 36.85 1.56
N LEU A 9 28.36 36.17 2.23
CA LEU A 9 28.62 35.51 3.52
C LEU A 9 29.64 34.36 3.31
N PRO A 10 30.68 34.25 4.16
CA PRO A 10 31.66 33.19 4.03
C PRO A 10 31.06 31.86 4.48
N VAL A 11 30.96 30.90 3.55
CA VAL A 11 30.72 29.49 3.88
C VAL A 11 31.92 29.02 4.73
N LYS A 12 31.67 28.63 5.98
CA LYS A 12 32.71 28.18 6.92
C LYS A 12 33.46 26.96 6.37
N ALA A 13 34.68 27.17 5.89
CA ALA A 13 35.59 26.13 5.37
C ALA A 13 35.90 24.98 6.36
N GLY A 14 35.66 25.18 7.66
CA GLY A 14 35.80 24.13 8.68
C GLY A 14 34.74 23.03 8.62
N SER A 15 33.57 23.28 8.02
CA SER A 15 32.50 22.27 7.96
C SER A 15 32.81 21.18 6.93
N SER A 16 33.44 21.47 5.79
CA SER A 16 33.69 20.44 4.77
C SER A 16 34.78 19.43 5.18
N ARG A 17 35.87 19.89 5.84
CA ARG A 17 36.95 19.01 6.32
C ARG A 17 36.47 17.98 7.34
N GLY A 18 35.53 18.36 8.21
CA GLY A 18 34.99 17.44 9.20
C GLY A 18 34.08 16.38 8.59
N VAL A 19 33.36 16.67 7.50
CA VAL A 19 32.53 15.68 6.79
C VAL A 19 33.42 14.64 6.12
N ALA A 20 34.45 15.08 5.38
CA ALA A 20 35.38 14.18 4.70
C ALA A 20 36.01 13.17 5.65
N ARG A 21 36.49 13.62 6.82
CA ARG A 21 37.07 12.73 7.84
C ARG A 21 36.09 11.67 8.36
N VAL A 22 34.81 12.02 8.50
CA VAL A 22 33.79 11.06 8.97
C VAL A 22 33.44 10.07 7.86
N LEU A 23 33.39 10.51 6.60
CA LEU A 23 33.21 9.61 5.44
C LEU A 23 34.37 8.62 5.28
N ASP A 24 35.62 9.06 5.46
CA ASP A 24 36.78 8.18 5.38
C ASP A 24 36.75 7.10 6.47
N LYS A 25 36.40 7.50 7.70
CA LYS A 25 36.23 6.57 8.81
C LYS A 25 35.06 5.61 8.57
N LEU A 26 33.95 6.09 8.03
CA LEU A 26 32.79 5.27 7.71
C LEU A 26 33.18 4.14 6.74
N ARG A 27 33.90 4.49 5.65
CA ARG A 27 34.42 3.50 4.68
C ARG A 27 35.31 2.47 5.36
N ALA A 28 36.27 2.92 6.17
CA ALA A 28 37.15 2.01 6.91
C ALA A 28 36.38 1.09 7.87
N SER A 29 35.33 1.59 8.53
CA SER A 29 34.47 0.79 9.42
C SER A 29 33.68 -0.27 8.65
N ILE A 30 33.16 0.06 7.46
CA ILE A 30 32.47 -0.91 6.59
C ILE A 30 33.47 -1.99 6.12
N ASP A 31 34.64 -1.59 5.62
CA ASP A 31 35.69 -2.51 5.15
C ASP A 31 36.17 -3.45 6.26
N SER A 32 36.24 -2.94 7.48
CA SER A 32 36.60 -3.70 8.67
C SER A 32 35.43 -4.49 9.30
N LYS A 33 34.24 -4.47 8.69
CA LYS A 33 33.00 -5.09 9.18
C LYS A 33 32.57 -4.62 10.59
N ASN A 34 32.97 -3.41 10.97
CA ASN A 34 32.55 -2.75 12.20
C ASN A 34 31.21 -2.03 11.99
N PHE A 35 30.14 -2.80 11.76
CA PHE A 35 28.84 -2.26 11.34
C PHE A 35 28.17 -1.35 12.36
N TYR A 36 28.33 -1.62 13.66
CA TYR A 36 27.81 -0.73 14.71
C TYR A 36 28.45 0.66 14.63
N GLU A 37 29.78 0.72 14.49
CA GLU A 37 30.50 1.99 14.36
C GLU A 37 30.06 2.70 13.08
N ALA A 38 30.03 1.98 11.95
CA ALA A 38 29.56 2.52 10.67
C ALA A 38 28.14 3.11 10.77
N HIS A 39 27.22 2.41 11.44
CA HIS A 39 25.85 2.89 11.69
C HIS A 39 25.83 4.20 12.49
N GLN A 40 26.63 4.32 13.54
CA GLN A 40 26.76 5.59 14.29
C GLN A 40 27.36 6.72 13.44
N MET A 41 28.28 6.39 12.52
CA MET A 41 28.83 7.38 11.59
C MET A 41 27.78 7.88 10.60
N TYR A 42 26.94 7.00 10.05
CA TYR A 42 25.80 7.40 9.19
C TYR A 42 24.86 8.36 9.93
N ARG A 43 24.47 8.03 11.16
CA ARG A 43 23.61 8.91 12.00
C ARG A 43 24.26 10.27 12.25
N THR A 44 25.57 10.29 12.51
CA THR A 44 26.32 11.53 12.70
C THR A 44 26.33 12.40 11.44
N LEU A 45 26.55 11.79 10.27
CA LEU A 45 26.50 12.47 8.97
C LEU A 45 25.09 12.99 8.67
N TYR A 46 24.05 12.22 9.00
CA TYR A 46 22.66 12.62 8.85
C TYR A 46 22.36 13.96 9.51
N PHE A 47 22.59 14.10 10.82
CA PHE A 47 22.33 15.36 11.53
C PHE A 47 23.13 16.53 10.96
N ARG A 48 24.35 16.26 10.50
CA ARG A 48 25.24 17.26 9.92
C ARG A 48 24.78 17.75 8.55
N PHE A 49 24.30 16.87 7.68
CA PHE A 49 23.79 17.26 6.37
C PHE A 49 22.41 17.89 6.45
N VAL A 50 21.53 17.35 7.29
CA VAL A 50 20.21 17.95 7.54
C VAL A 50 20.32 19.37 8.11
N SER A 51 21.25 19.62 9.05
CA SER A 51 21.48 20.98 9.57
C SER A 51 22.08 21.95 8.54
N GLN A 52 22.63 21.44 7.44
CA GLN A 52 23.14 22.23 6.31
C GLN A 52 22.12 22.37 5.17
N GLY A 53 20.92 21.77 5.29
CA GLY A 53 19.91 21.75 4.22
C GLY A 53 20.31 20.89 3.00
N LYS A 54 21.29 20.00 3.16
CA LYS A 54 21.79 19.12 2.09
C LYS A 54 20.95 17.83 2.02
N TYR A 55 19.69 17.96 1.63
CA TYR A 55 18.73 16.85 1.68
C TYR A 55 19.05 15.76 0.65
N ASP A 56 19.39 16.12 -0.60
CA ASP A 56 19.72 15.11 -1.62
C ASP A 56 21.00 14.33 -1.26
N ASP A 57 22.05 15.03 -0.80
CA ASP A 57 23.31 14.40 -0.37
C ASP A 57 23.09 13.37 0.76
N VAL A 58 22.24 13.69 1.74
CA VAL A 58 22.00 12.79 2.87
C VAL A 58 21.08 11.64 2.49
N LEU A 59 20.13 11.86 1.60
CA LEU A 59 19.22 10.84 1.12
C LEU A 59 19.96 9.73 0.37
N GLU A 60 20.85 10.08 -0.57
CA GLU A 60 21.69 9.08 -1.26
C GLU A 60 22.62 8.38 -0.28
N LEU A 61 23.29 9.11 0.62
CA LEU A 61 24.18 8.53 1.63
C LEU A 61 23.45 7.50 2.51
N LEU A 62 22.25 7.83 2.98
CA LEU A 62 21.46 6.95 3.83
C LEU A 62 20.94 5.75 3.07
N TYR A 63 20.53 5.92 1.80
CA TYR A 63 20.06 4.81 0.97
C TYR A 63 21.15 3.78 0.72
N ASP A 64 22.33 4.23 0.28
CA ASP A 64 23.49 3.36 0.06
C ASP A 64 23.93 2.67 1.35
N GLY A 65 23.87 3.40 2.48
CA GLY A 65 24.14 2.85 3.79
C GLY A 65 23.15 1.80 4.24
N ALA A 66 21.86 2.04 4.06
CA ALA A 66 20.81 1.09 4.39
C ALA A 66 20.97 -0.20 3.57
N LEU A 67 21.20 -0.09 2.26
CA LEU A 67 21.49 -1.25 1.40
C LEU A 67 22.70 -2.04 1.90
N THR A 68 23.82 -1.36 2.17
CA THR A 68 25.05 -2.00 2.65
C THR A 68 24.83 -2.76 3.97
N MET A 69 24.07 -2.17 4.90
CA MET A 69 23.74 -2.81 6.18
C MET A 69 22.88 -4.05 5.97
N LEU A 70 21.86 -3.96 5.11
CA LEU A 70 20.95 -5.07 4.83
C LEU A 70 21.64 -6.24 4.10
N GLU A 71 22.59 -5.95 3.21
CA GLU A 71 23.42 -6.96 2.54
C GLU A 71 24.28 -7.77 3.51
N HIS A 72 24.62 -7.18 4.67
CA HIS A 72 25.37 -7.84 5.75
C HIS A 72 24.45 -8.31 6.89
N GLU A 73 23.16 -8.46 6.61
CA GLU A 73 22.11 -8.91 7.56
C GLU A 73 21.99 -8.05 8.83
N GLN A 74 22.47 -6.80 8.79
CA GLN A 74 22.30 -5.81 9.87
C GLN A 74 20.93 -5.14 9.75
N TYR A 75 19.87 -5.93 9.91
CA TYR A 75 18.49 -5.52 9.62
C TYR A 75 18.04 -4.28 10.39
N SER A 76 18.25 -4.25 11.71
CA SER A 76 17.85 -3.11 12.54
C SER A 76 18.58 -1.82 12.18
N SER A 77 19.88 -1.91 11.83
CA SER A 77 20.63 -0.75 11.34
C SER A 77 20.12 -0.28 9.98
N GLY A 78 19.86 -1.20 9.04
CA GLY A 78 19.28 -0.88 7.75
C GLY A 78 17.91 -0.21 7.86
N ALA A 79 17.05 -0.74 8.74
CA ALA A 79 15.73 -0.18 9.02
C ALA A 79 15.80 1.21 9.66
N ASP A 80 16.67 1.42 10.66
CA ASP A 80 16.90 2.75 11.27
C ASP A 80 17.35 3.78 10.21
N LEU A 81 18.26 3.41 9.31
CA LEU A 81 18.66 4.29 8.21
C LEU A 81 17.49 4.57 7.25
N GLY A 82 16.64 3.58 6.96
CA GLY A 82 15.40 3.77 6.21
C GLY A 82 14.43 4.75 6.88
N LEU A 83 14.31 4.72 8.21
CA LEU A 83 13.52 5.69 8.97
C LEU A 83 14.10 7.11 8.86
N LEU A 84 15.43 7.26 8.85
CA LEU A 84 16.07 8.56 8.64
C LEU A 84 15.85 9.10 7.22
N ILE A 85 15.75 8.23 6.22
CA ILE A 85 15.36 8.61 4.85
C ILE A 85 13.96 9.23 4.89
N ILE A 86 12.98 8.56 5.50
CA ILE A 86 11.60 9.05 5.61
C ILE A 86 11.55 10.40 6.35
N GLN A 87 12.23 10.53 7.49
CA GLN A 87 12.31 11.81 8.23
C GLN A 87 12.91 12.93 7.37
N THR A 88 13.90 12.61 6.54
CA THR A 88 14.49 13.58 5.61
C THR A 88 13.50 14.00 4.54
N LEU A 89 12.78 13.04 3.94
CA LEU A 89 11.75 13.30 2.93
C LEU A 89 10.62 14.18 3.48
N GLU A 90 10.16 13.90 4.70
CA GLU A 90 9.17 14.74 5.41
C GLU A 90 9.68 16.17 5.62
N LYS A 91 10.94 16.32 6.04
CA LYS A 91 11.54 17.63 6.33
C LYS A 91 11.83 18.44 5.06
N ALA A 92 12.23 17.77 3.99
CA ALA A 92 12.53 18.42 2.72
C ALA A 92 11.25 18.78 1.93
N GLY A 93 10.14 18.08 2.18
CA GLY A 93 8.84 18.34 1.57
C GLY A 93 8.88 18.23 0.04
N ILE A 94 8.20 19.15 -0.65
CA ILE A 94 8.09 19.18 -2.13
C ILE A 94 9.46 19.43 -2.82
N GLN A 95 10.51 19.79 -2.06
CA GLN A 95 11.83 20.05 -2.65
C GLN A 95 12.53 18.79 -3.16
N VAL A 96 12.13 17.60 -2.70
CA VAL A 96 12.69 16.35 -3.21
C VAL A 96 11.90 15.90 -4.42
N ALA A 97 12.49 16.04 -5.60
CA ALA A 97 11.97 15.44 -6.82
C ALA A 97 11.98 13.90 -6.70
N GLY A 98 10.99 13.22 -7.30
CA GLY A 98 11.00 11.76 -7.42
C GLY A 98 10.41 11.00 -6.23
N SER A 99 9.25 11.42 -5.70
CA SER A 99 8.54 10.68 -4.64
C SER A 99 8.29 9.20 -5.01
N GLU A 100 7.93 8.90 -6.25
CA GLU A 100 7.77 7.52 -6.74
C GLU A 100 9.09 6.72 -6.70
N GLN A 101 10.22 7.36 -7.01
CA GLN A 101 11.54 6.74 -6.92
C GLN A 101 11.86 6.41 -5.45
N TRP A 102 11.53 7.31 -4.53
CA TRP A 102 11.69 7.06 -3.10
C TRP A 102 10.77 5.97 -2.56
N MET A 103 9.54 5.86 -3.06
CA MET A 103 8.68 4.70 -2.74
C MET A 103 9.35 3.40 -3.17
N LYS A 104 9.84 3.32 -4.42
CA LYS A 104 10.55 2.12 -4.93
C LYS A 104 11.77 1.77 -4.07
N ARG A 105 12.58 2.77 -3.72
CA ARG A 105 13.77 2.61 -2.87
C ARG A 105 13.41 2.15 -1.46
N LEU A 106 12.42 2.76 -0.82
CA LEU A 106 11.95 2.35 0.51
C LEU A 106 11.40 0.92 0.47
N THR A 107 10.62 0.57 -0.55
CA THR A 107 10.10 -0.80 -0.71
C THR A 107 11.23 -1.81 -0.97
N GLU A 108 12.28 -1.45 -1.71
CA GLU A 108 13.48 -2.28 -1.86
C GLU A 108 14.16 -2.57 -0.51
N LEU A 109 14.32 -1.55 0.34
CA LEU A 109 14.85 -1.73 1.69
C LEU A 109 13.95 -2.66 2.53
N ILE A 110 12.64 -2.44 2.51
CA ILE A 110 11.66 -3.27 3.23
C ILE A 110 11.75 -4.74 2.78
N GLY A 111 11.80 -4.98 1.48
CA GLY A 111 11.89 -6.35 0.92
C GLY A 111 13.20 -7.07 1.20
N LYS A 112 14.27 -6.35 1.57
CA LYS A 112 15.54 -6.95 2.03
C LYS A 112 15.54 -7.30 3.52
N ILE A 113 14.57 -6.80 4.29
CA ILE A 113 14.41 -7.15 5.71
C ILE A 113 13.57 -8.43 5.82
N LYS A 114 14.05 -9.42 6.58
CA LYS A 114 13.32 -10.67 6.82
C LYS A 114 11.95 -10.39 7.47
N PRO A 115 10.86 -11.09 7.10
CA PRO A 115 9.54 -10.91 7.71
C PRO A 115 9.51 -11.08 9.24
N SER A 116 10.42 -11.88 9.80
CA SER A 116 10.52 -12.12 11.25
C SER A 116 11.09 -10.94 12.05
N ILE A 117 11.53 -9.86 11.40
CA ILE A 117 12.16 -8.70 12.04
C ILE A 117 11.12 -7.60 12.23
N VAL A 118 10.84 -7.24 13.50
CA VAL A 118 9.84 -6.23 13.89
C VAL A 118 10.10 -4.86 13.25
N ASP A 119 11.37 -4.51 13.03
CA ASP A 119 11.75 -3.23 12.41
C ASP A 119 11.23 -3.09 10.96
N ARG A 120 10.94 -4.21 10.27
CA ARG A 120 10.35 -4.20 8.92
C ARG A 120 8.98 -3.53 8.94
N GLU A 121 8.13 -3.94 9.87
CA GLU A 121 6.76 -3.42 10.01
C GLU A 121 6.80 -1.95 10.41
N THR A 122 7.68 -1.61 11.36
CA THR A 122 7.88 -0.21 11.77
C THR A 122 8.30 0.68 10.59
N LEU A 123 9.21 0.21 9.72
CA LEU A 123 9.62 0.94 8.53
C LEU A 123 8.47 1.06 7.51
N LEU A 124 7.73 -0.02 7.29
CA LEU A 124 6.58 -0.06 6.40
C LEU A 124 5.50 0.94 6.81
N GLU A 125 5.06 0.92 8.07
CA GLU A 125 4.04 1.83 8.60
C GLU A 125 4.41 3.29 8.37
N LYS A 126 5.68 3.64 8.65
CA LYS A 126 6.18 5.01 8.43
C LYS A 126 6.24 5.36 6.94
N ALA A 127 6.65 4.43 6.09
CA ALA A 127 6.70 4.64 4.65
C ALA A 127 5.29 4.78 4.05
N MET A 128 4.33 3.97 4.51
CA MET A 128 2.92 4.06 4.12
C MET A 128 2.34 5.42 4.52
N LYS A 129 2.51 5.83 5.78
CA LYS A 129 2.06 7.14 6.27
C LYS A 129 2.66 8.30 5.48
N TRP A 130 3.98 8.27 5.25
CA TRP A 130 4.65 9.28 4.43
C TRP A 130 4.07 9.32 3.01
N SER A 131 3.92 8.16 2.36
CA SER A 131 3.39 8.07 0.99
C SER A 131 1.95 8.60 0.91
N GLY A 132 1.11 8.29 1.90
CA GLY A 132 -0.28 8.77 1.99
C GLY A 132 -0.37 10.29 2.13
N SER A 133 0.57 10.90 2.85
CA SER A 133 0.67 12.36 2.99
C SER A 133 0.90 13.09 1.66
N LEU A 134 1.37 12.40 0.61
CA LEU A 134 1.58 13.01 -0.72
C LEU A 134 0.28 13.13 -1.53
N VAL A 135 -0.73 12.32 -1.20
CA VAL A 135 -2.01 12.24 -1.93
C VAL A 135 -3.23 12.46 -1.03
N MET A 136 -3.03 12.90 0.21
CA MET A 136 -4.07 13.04 1.23
C MET A 136 -4.86 11.74 1.45
N SER A 137 -4.18 10.60 1.36
CA SER A 137 -4.74 9.28 1.60
C SER A 137 -4.42 8.84 3.03
N PRO A 138 -5.42 8.45 3.86
CA PRO A 138 -5.17 7.98 5.21
C PRO A 138 -4.48 6.61 5.24
N THR A 139 -4.58 5.82 4.17
CA THR A 139 -4.07 4.43 4.11
C THR A 139 -2.72 4.30 3.44
N GLY A 140 -2.29 5.32 2.69
CA GLY A 140 -1.06 5.26 1.88
C GLY A 140 -1.28 5.56 0.41
N HIS A 141 -0.18 5.66 -0.34
CA HIS A 141 -0.20 5.89 -1.78
C HIS A 141 -0.47 4.58 -2.55
N PRO A 142 -1.30 4.58 -3.61
CA PRO A 142 -1.57 3.35 -4.39
C PRO A 142 -0.32 2.63 -4.89
N LEU A 143 0.67 3.37 -5.41
CA LEU A 143 1.97 2.79 -5.82
C LEU A 143 2.70 2.09 -4.66
N MET A 144 2.65 2.64 -3.44
CA MET A 144 3.29 2.02 -2.28
C MET A 144 2.61 0.69 -1.93
N HIS A 145 1.26 0.65 -1.95
CA HIS A 145 0.51 -0.60 -1.81
C HIS A 145 0.86 -1.59 -2.93
N GLN A 146 0.93 -1.17 -4.18
CA GLN A 146 1.29 -2.02 -5.31
C GLN A 146 2.66 -2.68 -5.11
N LEU A 147 3.68 -1.88 -4.77
CA LEU A 147 5.04 -2.38 -4.58
C LEU A 147 5.14 -3.35 -3.40
N TYR A 148 4.47 -3.05 -2.29
CA TYR A 148 4.48 -3.93 -1.12
C TYR A 148 3.67 -5.21 -1.35
N ALA A 149 2.53 -5.13 -2.04
CA ALA A 149 1.75 -6.31 -2.42
C ALA A 149 2.58 -7.30 -3.25
N GLN A 150 3.46 -6.80 -4.14
CA GLN A 150 4.37 -7.65 -4.90
C GLN A 150 5.43 -8.35 -4.03
N ILE A 151 5.86 -7.74 -2.93
CA ILE A 151 6.76 -8.40 -1.96
C ILE A 151 6.01 -9.53 -1.27
N LEU A 152 4.86 -9.23 -0.68
CA LEU A 152 4.03 -10.21 0.03
C LEU A 152 3.66 -11.40 -0.87
N TYR A 153 3.30 -11.11 -2.13
CA TYR A 153 3.03 -12.14 -3.14
C TYR A 153 4.23 -13.08 -3.36
N ARG A 154 5.44 -12.55 -3.53
CA ARG A 154 6.66 -13.35 -3.69
C ARG A 154 7.03 -14.14 -2.44
N GLU A 155 6.64 -13.64 -1.28
CA GLU A 155 6.81 -14.30 0.02
C GLU A 155 5.73 -15.35 0.30
N GLY A 156 4.71 -15.47 -0.55
CA GLY A 156 3.60 -16.41 -0.38
C GLY A 156 2.52 -15.93 0.59
N ASP A 157 2.63 -14.71 1.11
CA ASP A 157 1.63 -14.09 1.99
C ASP A 157 0.48 -13.50 1.17
N LEU A 158 -0.32 -14.40 0.58
CA LEU A 158 -1.40 -14.03 -0.32
C LEU A 158 -2.53 -13.26 0.39
N THR A 159 -2.71 -13.49 1.70
CA THR A 159 -3.77 -12.84 2.49
C THR A 159 -3.48 -11.35 2.62
N HIS A 160 -2.29 -10.98 3.11
CA HIS A 160 -1.92 -9.57 3.19
C HIS A 160 -1.70 -8.96 1.79
N ALA A 161 -1.20 -9.74 0.81
CA ALA A 161 -1.08 -9.26 -0.56
C ALA A 161 -2.44 -8.82 -1.13
N ARG A 162 -3.52 -9.58 -0.87
CA ARG A 162 -4.89 -9.24 -1.30
C ARG A 162 -5.32 -7.87 -0.81
N HIS A 163 -5.08 -7.58 0.48
CA HIS A 163 -5.38 -6.28 1.07
C HIS A 163 -4.67 -5.15 0.33
N HIS A 164 -3.35 -5.26 0.13
CA HIS A 164 -2.59 -4.21 -0.55
C HIS A 164 -2.94 -4.09 -2.04
N PHE A 165 -3.21 -5.19 -2.76
CA PHE A 165 -3.65 -5.13 -4.16
C PHE A 165 -4.99 -4.40 -4.32
N ALA A 166 -5.93 -4.54 -3.39
CA ALA A 166 -7.19 -3.80 -3.41
C ALA A 166 -6.99 -2.27 -3.33
N LEU A 167 -5.93 -1.83 -2.65
CA LEU A 167 -5.55 -0.41 -2.48
C LEU A 167 -4.58 0.09 -3.57
N ALA A 168 -3.99 -0.81 -4.35
CA ALA A 168 -3.00 -0.52 -5.40
C ALA A 168 -3.59 0.13 -6.65
N ARG A 169 -4.92 0.11 -6.84
CA ARG A 169 -5.62 0.54 -8.06
C ARG A 169 -5.19 -0.19 -9.33
N ASP A 170 -4.75 -1.44 -9.19
CA ASP A 170 -4.35 -2.32 -10.29
C ASP A 170 -5.32 -3.52 -10.34
N GLY A 171 -6.41 -3.34 -11.09
CA GLY A 171 -7.47 -4.35 -11.13
C GLY A 171 -7.04 -5.63 -11.85
N THR A 172 -6.15 -5.52 -12.84
CA THR A 172 -5.64 -6.68 -13.58
C THR A 172 -4.80 -7.58 -12.66
N SER A 173 -3.82 -7.01 -11.97
CA SER A 173 -2.99 -7.79 -11.02
C SER A 173 -3.83 -8.34 -9.88
N CYS A 174 -4.81 -7.58 -9.38
CA CYS A 174 -5.74 -8.04 -8.36
C CYS A 174 -6.58 -9.24 -8.84
N GLY A 175 -7.08 -9.21 -10.08
CA GLY A 175 -7.81 -10.33 -10.69
C GLY A 175 -6.97 -11.61 -10.76
N PHE A 176 -5.71 -11.52 -11.18
CA PHE A 176 -4.81 -12.69 -11.21
C PHE A 176 -4.49 -13.25 -9.82
N LEU A 177 -4.23 -12.37 -8.85
CA LEU A 177 -4.03 -12.79 -7.47
C LEU A 177 -5.25 -13.55 -6.93
N LEU A 178 -6.46 -13.04 -7.19
CA LEU A 178 -7.67 -13.69 -6.71
C LEU A 178 -7.87 -15.07 -7.33
N ILE A 179 -7.50 -15.26 -8.60
CA ILE A 179 -7.53 -16.59 -9.25
C ILE A 179 -6.60 -17.56 -8.52
N GLU A 180 -5.41 -17.10 -8.14
CA GLU A 180 -4.46 -17.93 -7.41
C GLU A 180 -4.99 -18.28 -6.02
N ILE A 181 -5.51 -17.29 -5.28
CA ILE A 181 -6.08 -17.52 -3.95
C ILE A 181 -7.27 -18.49 -4.02
N SER A 182 -8.22 -18.26 -4.93
CA SER A 182 -9.40 -19.12 -5.08
C SER A 182 -9.02 -20.55 -5.47
N SER A 183 -8.00 -20.70 -6.33
CA SER A 183 -7.55 -22.02 -6.80
C SER A 183 -6.72 -22.79 -5.76
N THR A 184 -6.01 -22.09 -4.88
CA THR A 184 -5.09 -22.71 -3.91
C THR A 184 -5.70 -22.88 -2.51
N LYS A 185 -6.59 -21.96 -2.10
CA LYS A 185 -7.16 -21.91 -0.75
C LYS A 185 -8.68 -21.97 -0.70
N GLY A 186 -9.39 -21.80 -1.84
CA GLY A 186 -10.85 -21.70 -1.87
C GLY A 186 -11.56 -23.01 -2.21
N PHE A 187 -12.85 -23.09 -1.86
CA PHE A 187 -13.73 -24.15 -2.34
C PHE A 187 -14.33 -23.81 -3.72
N THR A 188 -14.67 -24.84 -4.50
CA THR A 188 -15.29 -24.64 -5.83
C THR A 188 -16.63 -23.89 -5.75
N SER A 189 -17.33 -23.98 -4.62
CA SER A 189 -18.57 -23.25 -4.34
C SER A 189 -18.36 -21.78 -3.99
N GLU A 190 -17.12 -21.31 -3.86
CA GLU A 190 -16.79 -19.95 -3.42
C GLU A 190 -16.12 -19.12 -4.51
N ILE A 191 -15.90 -19.69 -5.70
CA ILE A 191 -15.22 -19.05 -6.83
C ILE A 191 -15.77 -17.64 -7.11
N ASP A 192 -17.08 -17.47 -7.05
CA ASP A 192 -17.72 -16.18 -7.28
C ASP A 192 -17.65 -15.22 -6.07
N LEU A 193 -17.48 -15.74 -4.85
CA LEU A 193 -17.35 -14.93 -3.63
C LEU A 193 -16.03 -14.17 -3.56
N PHE A 194 -14.92 -14.79 -4.00
CA PHE A 194 -13.60 -14.15 -4.00
C PHE A 194 -13.59 -12.84 -4.80
N VAL A 195 -14.13 -12.86 -6.02
CA VAL A 195 -14.21 -11.67 -6.87
C VAL A 195 -15.31 -10.72 -6.43
N ALA A 196 -16.44 -11.23 -5.92
CA ALA A 196 -17.53 -10.39 -5.45
C ALA A 196 -17.09 -9.47 -4.30
N HIS A 197 -16.41 -10.02 -3.30
CA HIS A 197 -15.91 -9.25 -2.16
C HIS A 197 -15.06 -8.06 -2.63
N ILE A 198 -14.06 -8.33 -3.48
CA ILE A 198 -13.11 -7.30 -3.93
C ILE A 198 -13.76 -6.28 -4.88
N VAL A 199 -14.60 -6.71 -5.81
CA VAL A 199 -15.31 -5.79 -6.72
C VAL A 199 -16.21 -4.85 -5.93
N LEU A 200 -16.95 -5.36 -4.94
CA LEU A 200 -17.80 -4.54 -4.07
C LEU A 200 -16.96 -3.58 -3.21
N GLN A 201 -15.83 -4.02 -2.68
CA GLN A 201 -14.90 -3.17 -1.93
C GLN A 201 -14.34 -2.04 -2.81
N GLN A 202 -13.84 -2.35 -4.01
CA GLN A 202 -13.29 -1.35 -4.95
C GLN A 202 -14.36 -0.35 -5.40
N LEU A 203 -15.60 -0.81 -5.65
CA LEU A 203 -16.72 0.08 -5.92
C LEU A 203 -17.00 1.01 -4.73
N ALA A 204 -17.03 0.49 -3.50
CA ALA A 204 -17.22 1.30 -2.30
C ALA A 204 -16.09 2.34 -2.11
N LEU A 205 -14.87 2.05 -2.59
CA LEU A 205 -13.73 2.98 -2.62
C LEU A 205 -13.80 4.04 -3.75
N LYS A 206 -14.83 4.03 -4.60
CA LYS A 206 -14.98 4.92 -5.78
C LYS A 206 -14.05 4.58 -6.94
N GLU A 207 -13.69 3.31 -7.11
CA GLU A 207 -12.78 2.85 -8.17
C GLU A 207 -13.50 1.95 -9.19
N PRO A 208 -14.46 2.47 -9.98
CA PRO A 208 -15.28 1.63 -10.87
C PRO A 208 -14.48 0.99 -12.00
N THR A 209 -13.48 1.68 -12.55
CA THR A 209 -12.61 1.14 -13.60
C THR A 209 -11.76 -0.02 -13.06
N VAL A 210 -11.19 0.14 -11.87
CA VAL A 210 -10.41 -0.93 -11.20
C VAL A 210 -11.29 -2.15 -10.90
N ALA A 211 -12.53 -1.91 -10.46
CA ALA A 211 -13.52 -2.95 -10.22
C ALA A 211 -13.88 -3.72 -11.50
N ALA A 212 -14.08 -3.00 -12.61
CA ALA A 212 -14.35 -3.60 -13.91
C ALA A 212 -13.16 -4.43 -14.43
N ASP A 213 -11.94 -3.91 -14.31
CA ASP A 213 -10.71 -4.61 -14.71
C ASP A 213 -10.48 -5.88 -13.89
N THR A 214 -10.70 -5.80 -12.57
CA THR A 214 -10.62 -6.97 -11.66
C THR A 214 -11.63 -8.03 -12.04
N PHE A 215 -12.90 -7.64 -12.18
CA PHE A 215 -13.98 -8.54 -12.58
C PHE A 215 -13.72 -9.21 -13.93
N THR A 216 -13.32 -8.42 -14.93
CA THR A 216 -13.06 -8.90 -16.29
C THR A 216 -11.88 -9.86 -16.31
N THR A 217 -10.78 -9.51 -15.65
CA THR A 217 -9.60 -10.38 -15.58
C THR A 217 -9.93 -11.70 -14.89
N TYR A 218 -10.61 -11.64 -13.74
CA TYR A 218 -11.00 -12.83 -13.00
C TYR A 218 -11.90 -13.76 -13.84
N CYS A 219 -13.00 -13.23 -14.41
CA CYS A 219 -13.94 -14.04 -15.18
C CYS A 219 -13.32 -14.61 -16.47
N LYS A 220 -12.39 -13.87 -17.09
CA LYS A 220 -11.75 -14.30 -18.33
C LYS A 220 -10.73 -15.42 -18.14
N PHE A 221 -10.02 -15.42 -17.01
CA PHE A 221 -8.86 -16.30 -16.81
C PHE A 221 -9.06 -17.38 -15.75
N HIS A 222 -10.11 -17.31 -14.92
CA HIS A 222 -10.38 -18.34 -13.92
C HIS A 222 -10.91 -19.63 -14.56
N SER A 223 -10.20 -20.74 -14.41
CA SER A 223 -10.53 -22.04 -15.04
C SER A 223 -11.88 -22.63 -14.62
N GLY A 224 -12.34 -22.33 -13.40
CA GLY A 224 -13.66 -22.72 -12.89
C GLY A 224 -14.84 -21.90 -13.44
N ILE A 225 -14.60 -20.90 -14.29
CA ILE A 225 -15.65 -20.11 -14.94
C ILE A 225 -15.70 -20.48 -16.42
N ALA A 226 -16.78 -21.11 -16.85
CA ALA A 226 -16.89 -21.67 -18.20
C ALA A 226 -17.06 -20.63 -19.32
N CYS A 227 -17.62 -19.45 -19.00
CA CYS A 227 -17.92 -18.39 -19.95
C CYS A 227 -17.17 -17.11 -19.55
N THR A 228 -16.60 -16.41 -20.53
CA THR A 228 -15.93 -15.11 -20.32
C THR A 228 -16.92 -13.94 -20.25
N ASP A 229 -18.12 -14.15 -20.76
CA ASP A 229 -19.19 -13.16 -20.87
C ASP A 229 -20.49 -13.70 -20.27
N PRO A 230 -21.38 -12.83 -19.78
CA PRO A 230 -22.68 -13.25 -19.26
C PRO A 230 -23.56 -13.87 -20.37
N PRO A 231 -24.51 -14.77 -20.02
CA PRO A 231 -24.82 -15.17 -18.65
C PRO A 231 -23.83 -16.20 -18.09
N PHE A 232 -23.33 -15.91 -16.89
CA PHE A 232 -22.51 -16.83 -16.11
C PHE A 232 -23.40 -17.88 -15.43
N ALA A 233 -22.86 -19.07 -15.20
CA ALA A 233 -23.53 -20.10 -14.39
C ALA A 233 -23.73 -19.66 -12.93
N PHE A 234 -22.83 -18.81 -12.42
CA PHE A 234 -22.89 -18.23 -11.08
C PHE A 234 -23.79 -16.99 -11.08
N PRO A 235 -24.93 -16.99 -10.37
CA PRO A 235 -25.82 -15.83 -10.35
C PRO A 235 -25.15 -14.58 -9.75
N LEU A 236 -24.25 -14.74 -8.78
CA LEU A 236 -23.52 -13.62 -8.19
C LEU A 236 -22.62 -12.90 -9.21
N LEU A 237 -21.99 -13.62 -10.14
CA LEU A 237 -21.21 -12.98 -11.20
C LEU A 237 -22.10 -12.18 -12.16
N ASN A 238 -23.31 -12.67 -12.45
CA ASN A 238 -24.30 -11.90 -13.23
C ASN A 238 -24.72 -10.63 -12.47
N PHE A 239 -24.92 -10.72 -11.16
CA PHE A 239 -25.18 -9.54 -10.33
C PHE A 239 -24.06 -8.51 -10.44
N LEU A 240 -22.79 -8.92 -10.26
CA LEU A 240 -21.63 -8.02 -10.37
C LEU A 240 -21.54 -7.38 -11.75
N PHE A 241 -21.73 -8.16 -12.82
CA PHE A 241 -21.76 -7.63 -14.17
C PHE A 241 -22.81 -6.52 -14.32
N PHE A 242 -24.06 -6.78 -13.91
CA PHE A 242 -25.12 -5.77 -14.01
C PHE A 242 -24.89 -4.58 -13.09
N LEU A 243 -24.30 -4.79 -11.91
CA LEU A 243 -23.94 -3.71 -10.99
C LEU A 243 -22.88 -2.78 -11.61
N LEU A 244 -21.82 -3.35 -12.20
CA LEU A 244 -20.77 -2.60 -12.90
C LEU A 244 -21.35 -1.80 -14.06
N GLN A 245 -22.18 -2.43 -14.91
CA GLN A 245 -22.87 -1.76 -16.01
C GLN A 245 -23.76 -0.62 -15.51
N LEU A 246 -24.50 -0.84 -14.42
CA LEU A 246 -25.35 0.17 -13.82
C LEU A 246 -24.51 1.34 -13.26
N VAL A 247 -23.37 1.06 -12.63
CA VAL A 247 -22.43 2.09 -12.14
C VAL A 247 -21.85 2.92 -13.27
N GLU A 248 -21.66 2.40 -14.48
CA GLU A 248 -21.13 3.17 -15.61
C GLU A 248 -22.17 4.10 -16.28
N GLN A 249 -23.46 3.91 -16.03
CA GLN A 249 -24.51 4.68 -16.70
C GLN A 249 -24.54 6.17 -16.28
N ASN A 250 -24.81 7.05 -17.23
CA ASN A 250 -24.99 8.49 -16.95
C ASN A 250 -26.28 8.80 -16.16
N ASN A 251 -27.37 8.06 -16.40
CA ASN A 251 -28.69 8.27 -15.76
C ASN A 251 -29.01 7.15 -14.76
N ARG A 252 -28.11 6.96 -13.80
CA ARG A 252 -28.21 5.97 -12.71
C ARG A 252 -29.47 6.20 -11.87
N LYS A 253 -30.30 5.16 -11.71
CA LYS A 253 -31.51 5.20 -10.89
C LYS A 253 -31.37 4.31 -9.67
N PHE A 254 -31.54 4.89 -8.48
CA PHE A 254 -31.50 4.14 -7.22
C PHE A 254 -32.53 3.00 -7.16
N ALA A 255 -33.73 3.19 -7.75
CA ALA A 255 -34.74 2.13 -7.83
C ALA A 255 -34.25 0.91 -8.63
N THR A 256 -33.47 1.12 -9.69
CA THR A 256 -32.87 0.03 -10.49
C THR A 256 -31.81 -0.72 -9.69
N PHE A 257 -30.94 0.00 -8.97
CA PHE A 257 -29.96 -0.60 -8.07
C PHE A 257 -30.62 -1.44 -6.97
N ARG A 258 -31.66 -0.91 -6.32
CA ARG A 258 -32.43 -1.64 -5.30
C ARG A 258 -33.08 -2.89 -5.90
N GLY A 259 -33.74 -2.77 -7.05
CA GLY A 259 -34.35 -3.91 -7.74
C GLY A 259 -33.34 -5.01 -8.08
N LEU A 260 -32.13 -4.63 -8.50
CA LEU A 260 -31.04 -5.57 -8.76
C LEU A 260 -30.60 -6.30 -7.48
N CYS A 261 -30.45 -5.58 -6.36
CA CYS A 261 -30.11 -6.19 -5.07
C CYS A 261 -31.19 -7.17 -4.60
N GLU A 262 -32.47 -6.81 -4.69
CA GLU A 262 -33.58 -7.69 -4.30
C GLU A 262 -33.64 -8.96 -5.18
N LEU A 263 -33.42 -8.81 -6.49
CA LEU A 263 -33.44 -9.94 -7.42
C LEU A 263 -32.36 -11.00 -7.11
N TYR A 264 -31.18 -10.56 -6.68
CA TYR A 264 -30.04 -11.42 -6.39
C TYR A 264 -29.83 -11.66 -4.90
N LYS A 265 -30.80 -11.32 -4.05
CA LYS A 265 -30.72 -11.44 -2.59
C LYS A 265 -30.20 -12.81 -2.11
N PRO A 266 -30.67 -13.98 -2.64
CA PRO A 266 -30.14 -15.28 -2.21
C PRO A 266 -28.64 -15.47 -2.50
N SER A 267 -28.10 -14.81 -3.53
CA SER A 267 -26.66 -14.85 -3.84
C SER A 267 -25.86 -13.89 -2.97
N LEU A 268 -26.46 -12.75 -2.62
CA LEU A 268 -25.84 -11.72 -1.79
C LEU A 268 -25.77 -12.14 -0.31
N GLU A 269 -26.78 -12.86 0.19
CA GLU A 269 -26.83 -13.33 1.58
C GLU A 269 -25.85 -14.49 1.87
N ARG A 270 -25.11 -14.97 0.87
CA ARG A 270 -24.02 -15.94 1.08
C ARG A 270 -22.83 -15.35 1.84
N ASP A 271 -22.66 -14.03 1.79
CA ASP A 271 -21.65 -13.31 2.56
C ASP A 271 -22.30 -12.06 3.20
N PRO A 272 -22.49 -12.05 4.55
CA PRO A 272 -23.09 -10.93 5.26
C PRO A 272 -22.34 -9.60 5.09
N SER A 273 -21.04 -9.63 4.77
CA SER A 273 -20.24 -8.40 4.58
C SER A 273 -20.71 -7.57 3.38
N TYR A 274 -21.35 -8.20 2.38
CA TYR A 274 -21.80 -7.55 1.14
C TYR A 274 -22.82 -6.44 1.40
N GLU A 275 -23.66 -6.59 2.43
CA GLU A 275 -24.66 -5.58 2.77
C GLU A 275 -24.00 -4.22 3.05
N LYS A 276 -22.91 -4.21 3.83
CA LYS A 276 -22.17 -2.98 4.18
C LYS A 276 -21.59 -2.31 2.92
N TYR A 277 -21.05 -3.09 1.98
CA TYR A 277 -20.53 -2.56 0.72
C TYR A 277 -21.66 -2.01 -0.17
N LEU A 278 -22.75 -2.75 -0.32
CA LEU A 278 -23.89 -2.35 -1.16
C LEU A 278 -24.57 -1.08 -0.65
N GLN A 279 -24.69 -0.90 0.68
CA GLN A 279 -25.16 0.35 1.25
C GLN A 279 -24.25 1.53 0.86
N LYS A 280 -22.92 1.37 0.95
CA LYS A 280 -21.94 2.39 0.54
C LYS A 280 -22.02 2.70 -0.95
N ILE A 281 -22.10 1.67 -1.80
CA ILE A 281 -22.22 1.80 -3.26
C ILE A 281 -23.53 2.53 -3.60
N GLY A 282 -24.64 2.15 -2.97
CA GLY A 282 -25.94 2.81 -3.05
C GLY A 282 -25.85 4.32 -2.84
N VAL A 283 -25.25 4.73 -1.72
CA VAL A 283 -25.07 6.16 -1.41
C VAL A 283 -24.14 6.84 -2.40
N LYS A 284 -23.00 6.23 -2.73
CA LYS A 284 -21.93 6.89 -3.49
C LYS A 284 -22.25 7.08 -4.98
N TYR A 285 -23.00 6.16 -5.58
CA TYR A 285 -23.30 6.20 -7.03
C TYR A 285 -24.76 6.52 -7.36
N PHE A 286 -25.70 6.33 -6.42
CA PHE A 286 -27.13 6.37 -6.73
C PHE A 286 -27.95 7.37 -5.89
N ASP A 287 -27.45 7.82 -4.73
CA ASP A 287 -28.10 8.85 -3.90
C ASP A 287 -27.25 10.13 -3.84
N GLY A 288 -27.43 11.00 -4.83
CA GLY A 288 -26.68 12.26 -4.96
C GLY A 288 -27.01 13.35 -3.93
N SER A 289 -27.92 13.12 -2.98
CA SER A 289 -28.52 14.19 -2.16
C SER A 289 -28.01 14.33 -0.72
N ARG A 290 -27.19 13.38 -0.21
CA ARG A 290 -26.74 13.35 1.20
C ARG A 290 -25.21 13.32 1.41
N TYR A 291 -24.42 13.43 0.34
CA TYR A 291 -22.97 13.18 0.38
C TYR A 291 -22.13 14.28 1.05
N GLU A 292 -22.58 15.55 1.06
CA GLU A 292 -21.70 16.65 1.48
C GLU A 292 -21.55 16.86 3.00
N GLN A 293 -22.49 16.39 3.84
CA GLN A 293 -22.46 16.67 5.28
C GLN A 293 -21.73 15.61 6.13
N ARG A 294 -21.39 14.46 5.57
CA ARG A 294 -20.91 13.31 6.34
C ARG A 294 -19.38 13.09 6.27
N ASN A 295 -18.66 13.71 5.33
CA ASN A 295 -17.25 13.40 5.04
C ASN A 295 -16.24 13.54 6.20
N ILE A 296 -16.55 14.24 7.28
CA ILE A 296 -15.61 14.42 8.41
C ILE A 296 -15.63 13.22 9.39
N LEU A 297 -16.78 12.55 9.57
CA LEU A 297 -16.91 11.34 10.40
C LEU A 297 -16.40 10.06 9.69
N PHE A 298 -16.06 10.15 8.40
CA PHE A 298 -15.85 8.99 7.54
C PHE A 298 -14.38 8.57 7.41
N SER A 299 -13.43 9.46 7.69
CA SER A 299 -12.02 9.08 7.73
C SER A 299 -11.74 8.13 8.90
N GLU A 300 -12.35 8.38 10.07
CA GLU A 300 -12.24 7.52 11.25
C GLU A 300 -12.97 6.19 11.04
N LEU A 301 -14.13 6.20 10.35
CA LEU A 301 -14.86 4.97 10.02
C LEU A 301 -14.14 4.11 8.96
N LEU A 302 -13.38 4.72 8.05
CA LEU A 302 -12.55 3.99 7.07
C LEU A 302 -11.38 3.31 7.78
N GLN A 303 -10.75 4.02 8.72
CA GLN A 303 -9.69 3.47 9.54
C GLN A 303 -10.20 2.35 10.44
N GLN A 304 -11.35 2.54 11.10
CA GLN A 304 -12.02 1.51 11.88
C GLN A 304 -12.49 0.33 11.01
N PHE A 305 -12.90 0.57 9.77
CA PHE A 305 -13.30 -0.48 8.83
C PHE A 305 -12.13 -1.35 8.37
N PHE A 306 -10.94 -0.79 8.24
CA PHE A 306 -9.74 -1.60 7.99
C PHE A 306 -9.35 -2.39 9.23
N ILE A 307 -9.47 -1.80 10.43
CA ILE A 307 -9.24 -2.50 11.71
C ILE A 307 -10.24 -3.64 11.91
N ASP A 308 -11.54 -3.42 11.67
CA ASP A 308 -12.57 -4.45 11.82
C ASP A 308 -12.37 -5.61 10.81
N LEU A 309 -11.88 -5.33 9.59
CA LEU A 309 -11.52 -6.37 8.62
C LEU A 309 -10.22 -7.11 9.00
N GLU A 310 -9.27 -6.44 9.65
CA GLU A 310 -8.05 -7.05 10.20
C GLU A 310 -8.38 -8.00 11.36
N GLU A 311 -9.34 -7.65 12.23
CA GLU A 311 -9.79 -8.53 13.33
C GLU A 311 -10.53 -9.77 12.82
N ASP A 312 -11.44 -9.63 11.83
CA ASP A 312 -12.19 -10.75 11.27
C ASP A 312 -11.29 -11.76 10.51
N GLU A 313 -10.23 -11.31 9.83
CA GLU A 313 -9.29 -12.21 9.09
C GLU A 313 -8.27 -12.93 10.00
N LEU A 314 -7.92 -12.35 11.15
CA LEU A 314 -7.00 -12.96 12.13
C LEU A 314 -7.67 -14.09 12.93
N GLU A 315 -8.97 -14.02 13.16
CA GLU A 315 -9.72 -15.06 13.88
C GLU A 315 -9.89 -16.36 13.05
N GLU A 316 -10.03 -16.27 11.72
CA GLU A 316 -10.14 -17.47 10.85
C GLU A 316 -8.80 -18.22 10.65
N GLY A 317 -7.66 -17.57 10.88
CA GLY A 317 -6.32 -18.14 10.65
C GLY A 317 -5.74 -18.99 11.78
N THR A 318 -6.37 -19.04 12.96
CA THR A 318 -5.79 -19.67 14.16
C THR A 318 -6.35 -21.06 14.49
N SER A 319 -7.28 -21.61 13.72
CA SER A 319 -7.99 -22.85 14.11
C SER A 319 -7.60 -24.13 13.35
N VAL A 320 -6.33 -24.40 13.00
CA VAL A 320 -5.94 -25.78 12.61
C VAL A 320 -4.50 -26.13 13.01
N HIS A 321 -4.24 -26.26 14.31
CA HIS A 321 -3.25 -27.23 14.80
C HIS A 321 -3.80 -27.90 16.08
N GLY A 322 -4.74 -28.82 15.87
CA GLY A 322 -5.04 -29.85 16.86
C GLY A 322 -4.06 -31.00 16.70
N GLU A 323 -3.21 -31.17 17.71
CA GLU A 323 -2.32 -32.31 17.88
C GLU A 323 -3.10 -33.62 17.72
N VAL A 324 -2.54 -34.55 16.94
CA VAL A 324 -2.98 -35.94 16.92
C VAL A 324 -1.90 -36.73 17.66
N ASP A 325 -2.26 -37.19 18.86
CA ASP A 325 -1.57 -38.28 19.57
C ASP A 325 -1.64 -39.60 18.78
#